data_AF-Q26CU3-F1
#
_entry.id   AF-Q26CU3-F1
#
_cell.length_a   1.000
_cell.length_b   1.000
_cell.length_c   1.000
_cell.angle_alpha   90.00
_cell.angle_beta   90.00
_cell.angle_gamma   90.00
#
_symmetry.space_group_name_H-M   'P 1'
#
loop_
_entity.id
_entity.type
_entity.pdbx_description
1 polymer ?
#
loop_
_entity_poly.entity_id
_entity_poly.type
_entity_poly.pdbx_seq_one_letter_code
_entity_poly.pdbx_strand_id
1 'polypeptide(L)'
;MIVCITFYFKDTDYRSYSRKDLHEFNDHDYGVDKVVEKLRFRESVITTSLLNFKKPYIMNNRDEYLVALRPEIPNARVSDEMSIDEQFQNRTLRPIAKLQHDLLIAVFHNYIKKHKNVFFGLTSNKRIDYIENAVNRDQKFRNSLKGIIIGQFTVNEYLAYIKNSSALNKRMMNLVRERLINSIQLFERPPVEL
;
A
#
# COMPACT_ATOMS: atom_id res chain seq x y z
N MET A 1 2.70 -5.50 -28.71
CA MET A 1 2.61 -6.07 -27.35
C MET A 1 3.74 -5.47 -26.53
N ILE A 2 3.38 -4.72 -25.47
CA ILE A 2 4.19 -4.37 -24.27
C ILE A 2 5.39 -3.43 -24.55
N VAL A 3 5.20 -2.11 -24.44
CA VAL A 3 5.26 -1.28 -23.21
C VAL A 3 6.67 -1.26 -22.59
N CYS A 4 7.36 -0.14 -22.79
CA CYS A 4 8.61 0.23 -22.13
C CYS A 4 8.47 0.15 -20.60
N ILE A 5 9.32 -0.66 -19.97
CA ILE A 5 9.68 -0.49 -18.56
C ILE A 5 11.05 0.18 -18.57
N THR A 6 11.04 1.49 -18.36
CA THR A 6 12.25 2.28 -18.15
C THR A 6 12.79 1.95 -16.76
N PHE A 7 13.91 1.21 -16.71
CA PHE A 7 14.81 1.20 -15.56
C PHE A 7 15.71 2.44 -15.65
N TYR A 8 15.72 3.24 -14.58
CA TYR A 8 16.74 4.26 -14.28
C TYR A 8 17.40 3.87 -12.96
N PHE A 9 18.70 3.99 -12.71
CA PHE A 9 19.95 3.98 -13.50
C PHE A 9 21.03 3.97 -12.39
N LYS A 10 22.18 3.32 -12.58
CA LYS A 10 23.40 3.62 -11.81
C LYS A 10 24.20 4.59 -12.67
N ASP A 11 24.47 5.78 -12.12
CA ASP A 11 25.03 6.95 -12.79
C ASP A 11 26.25 6.66 -13.66
N THR A 12 26.18 6.99 -14.97
CA THR A 12 27.24 7.55 -15.87
C THR A 12 26.98 7.24 -17.37
N ASP A 13 27.13 8.28 -18.20
CA ASP A 13 27.38 8.39 -19.66
C ASP A 13 26.66 7.48 -20.67
N TYR A 14 25.73 8.10 -21.43
CA TYR A 14 25.04 7.53 -22.59
C TYR A 14 25.91 7.56 -23.86
N ARG A 15 26.17 6.39 -24.45
CA ARG A 15 26.60 6.23 -25.84
C ARG A 15 25.67 5.24 -26.55
N SER A 16 24.94 5.70 -27.56
CA SER A 16 23.94 4.93 -28.30
C SER A 16 24.59 4.03 -29.35
N TYR A 17 24.26 2.73 -29.37
CA TYR A 17 24.59 1.81 -30.45
C TYR A 17 23.32 1.34 -31.19
N SER A 18 23.45 1.17 -32.51
CA SER A 18 22.36 0.93 -33.46
C SER A 18 22.18 -0.56 -33.77
N ARG A 19 21.02 -0.89 -34.34
CA ARG A 19 20.38 -2.20 -34.54
C ARG A 19 21.14 -3.25 -35.40
N LYS A 20 22.43 -3.05 -35.68
CA LYS A 20 23.26 -3.95 -36.51
C LYS A 20 24.10 -4.95 -35.70
N ASP A 21 24.23 -4.77 -34.39
CA ASP A 21 25.13 -5.58 -33.55
C ASP A 21 24.49 -6.88 -33.00
N LEU A 22 23.28 -7.22 -33.44
CA LEU A 22 22.46 -8.31 -32.89
C LEU A 22 22.44 -9.58 -33.75
N HIS A 23 23.36 -9.71 -34.72
CA HIS A 23 23.31 -10.80 -35.71
C HIS A 23 24.45 -11.82 -35.66
N GLU A 24 25.39 -11.72 -34.73
CA GLU A 24 26.37 -12.77 -34.44
C GLU A 24 26.13 -13.27 -33.03
N PHE A 25 25.66 -14.52 -32.91
CA PHE A 25 25.75 -15.43 -31.76
C PHE A 25 24.59 -16.44 -31.84
N ASN A 26 24.45 -17.09 -33.00
CA ASN A 26 23.98 -18.47 -33.07
C ASN A 26 25.22 -19.30 -33.36
N ASP A 27 25.62 -20.16 -32.42
CA ASP A 27 25.86 -21.58 -32.66
C ASP A 27 26.78 -22.21 -31.59
N HIS A 28 26.34 -23.39 -31.16
CA HIS A 28 27.06 -24.46 -30.47
C HIS A 28 27.42 -24.37 -28.97
N ASP A 29 26.66 -25.18 -28.25
CA ASP A 29 26.90 -25.93 -27.00
C ASP A 29 28.35 -26.44 -26.78
N TYR A 30 28.68 -26.71 -25.51
CA TYR A 30 29.89 -27.31 -24.89
C TYR A 30 30.99 -26.41 -24.28
N GLY A 31 31.06 -26.39 -22.93
CA GLY A 31 32.34 -26.51 -22.20
C GLY A 31 32.70 -25.50 -21.09
N VAL A 32 31.93 -25.38 -20.00
CA VAL A 32 32.28 -24.56 -18.80
C VAL A 32 33.26 -25.28 -17.84
N ASP A 33 33.57 -26.55 -18.06
CA ASP A 33 34.22 -27.40 -17.07
C ASP A 33 35.75 -27.22 -16.92
N LYS A 34 36.43 -26.53 -17.84
CA LYS A 34 37.89 -26.35 -17.76
C LYS A 34 38.36 -25.15 -16.94
N VAL A 35 37.46 -24.22 -16.57
CA VAL A 35 37.83 -23.08 -15.71
C VAL A 35 37.74 -23.45 -14.22
N VAL A 36 36.88 -24.41 -13.88
CA VAL A 36 36.63 -24.85 -12.49
C VAL A 36 37.79 -25.67 -11.92
N GLU A 37 38.54 -26.37 -12.77
CA GLU A 37 39.63 -27.25 -12.32
C GLU A 37 40.90 -26.47 -11.90
N LYS A 38 41.11 -25.24 -12.38
CA LYS A 38 42.28 -24.42 -12.04
C LYS A 38 42.13 -23.65 -10.71
N LEU A 39 40.94 -23.66 -10.11
CA LEU A 39 40.68 -23.08 -8.78
C LEU A 39 40.73 -24.13 -7.65
N ARG A 40 41.08 -25.38 -7.95
CA ARG A 40 41.15 -26.50 -6.99
C ARG A 40 42.50 -26.71 -6.29
N PHE A 41 43.32 -25.67 -6.10
CA PHE A 41 44.63 -25.86 -5.47
C PHE A 41 44.99 -24.88 -4.34
N ARG A 42 44.00 -24.24 -3.70
CA ARG A 42 44.30 -23.38 -2.53
C ARG A 42 43.28 -23.37 -1.40
N GLU A 43 42.38 -24.35 -1.36
CA GLU A 43 41.48 -24.55 -0.22
C GLU A 43 41.70 -25.95 0.38
N SER A 44 42.90 -26.18 0.90
CA SER A 44 43.10 -27.25 1.86
C SER A 44 43.35 -26.62 3.22
N VAL A 45 42.52 -27.00 4.18
CA VAL A 45 42.73 -26.82 5.62
C VAL A 45 42.39 -25.42 6.15
N ILE A 46 41.09 -25.12 6.26
CA ILE A 46 40.46 -24.85 7.57
C ILE A 46 39.01 -25.33 7.47
N THR A 47 38.79 -26.37 8.23
CA THR A 47 37.54 -27.05 8.56
C THR A 47 36.40 -26.08 8.90
N THR A 48 35.27 -26.30 8.25
CA THR A 48 34.04 -26.73 8.94
C THR A 48 33.62 -25.89 10.14
N SER A 49 33.08 -24.70 9.87
CA SER A 49 31.92 -24.22 10.60
C SER A 49 30.90 -23.75 9.57
N LEU A 50 29.90 -24.60 9.33
CA LEU A 50 28.75 -24.37 8.45
C LEU A 50 27.99 -23.10 8.87
N LEU A 51 28.47 -21.93 8.48
CA LEU A 51 27.63 -20.75 8.34
C LEU A 51 26.90 -20.90 7.01
N ASN A 52 25.80 -21.63 7.06
CA ASN A 52 24.72 -21.54 6.08
C ASN A 52 24.20 -20.09 6.07
N PHE A 53 24.92 -19.19 5.39
CA PHE A 53 24.36 -17.93 4.94
C PHE A 53 23.38 -18.24 3.80
N LYS A 54 22.22 -18.78 4.19
CA LYS A 54 21.00 -18.63 3.41
C LYS A 54 20.84 -17.13 3.25
N LYS A 55 21.11 -16.61 2.05
CA LYS A 55 21.00 -15.20 1.69
C LYS A 55 19.73 -14.65 2.38
N PRO A 56 19.85 -13.78 3.41
CA PRO A 56 18.68 -13.33 4.13
C PRO A 56 17.80 -12.64 3.09
N TYR A 57 16.56 -13.09 2.99
CA TYR A 57 15.56 -12.34 2.26
C TYR A 57 15.55 -10.96 2.91
N ILE A 58 16.08 -9.95 2.21
CA ILE A 58 16.12 -8.59 2.71
C ILE A 58 14.66 -8.19 2.87
N MET A 59 14.13 -8.27 4.09
CA MET A 59 12.84 -7.70 4.40
C MET A 59 12.99 -6.21 4.15
N ASN A 60 12.45 -5.74 3.04
CA ASN A 60 12.47 -4.32 2.75
C ASN A 60 11.72 -3.60 3.88
N ASN A 61 12.47 -2.77 4.62
CA ASN A 61 12.15 -1.86 5.73
C ASN A 61 10.76 -1.16 5.72
N ARG A 62 10.02 -1.23 4.59
CA ARG A 62 8.69 -0.62 4.41
C ARG A 62 7.68 -1.09 5.44
N ASP A 63 7.53 -2.40 5.66
CA ASP A 63 6.45 -2.91 6.51
C ASP A 63 6.65 -2.48 7.98
N GLU A 64 7.89 -2.45 8.45
CA GLU A 64 8.27 -1.93 9.77
C GLU A 64 7.96 -0.42 9.88
N TYR A 65 8.33 0.37 8.88
CA TYR A 65 7.98 1.80 8.85
C TYR A 65 6.47 2.05 8.81
N LEU A 66 5.72 1.27 8.04
CA LEU A 66 4.26 1.40 7.97
C LEU A 66 3.60 1.11 9.32
N VAL A 67 4.13 0.16 10.09
CA VAL A 67 3.64 -0.13 11.44
C VAL A 67 4.04 0.98 12.41
N ALA A 68 5.29 1.45 12.34
CA ALA A 68 5.80 2.52 13.22
C ALA A 68 5.08 3.86 13.04
N LEU A 69 4.59 4.18 11.83
CA LEU A 69 3.84 5.41 11.57
C LEU A 69 2.41 5.40 12.12
N ARG A 70 1.87 4.24 12.52
CA ARG A 70 0.48 4.13 12.93
C ARG A 70 0.28 4.72 14.33
N PRO A 71 -0.70 5.62 14.52
CA PRO A 71 -0.98 6.17 15.84
C PRO A 71 -1.51 5.09 16.77
N GLU A 72 -1.00 5.05 18.00
CA GLU A 72 -1.56 4.22 19.05
C GLU A 72 -2.98 4.69 19.42
N ILE A 73 -3.85 3.73 19.69
CA ILE A 73 -5.24 3.97 20.09
C ILE A 73 -5.42 3.36 21.48
N PRO A 74 -5.44 4.16 22.56
CA PRO A 74 -5.48 3.68 23.95
C PRO A 74 -6.66 2.77 24.27
N ASN A 75 -7.78 2.94 23.56
CA ASN A 75 -9.01 2.17 23.76
C ASN A 75 -9.09 0.89 22.91
N ALA A 76 -8.08 0.57 22.11
CA ALA A 76 -8.04 -0.66 21.32
C ALA A 76 -7.53 -1.83 22.18
N ARG A 77 -8.31 -2.24 23.19
CA ARG A 77 -8.04 -3.49 23.91
C ARG A 77 -8.29 -4.64 22.94
N VAL A 78 -7.23 -5.34 22.55
CA VAL A 78 -7.35 -6.58 21.80
C VAL A 78 -7.32 -7.71 22.83
N SER A 79 -8.48 -8.29 23.11
CA SER A 79 -8.57 -9.53 23.87
C SER A 79 -8.43 -10.72 22.92
N ASP A 80 -7.77 -11.79 23.35
CA ASP A 80 -7.62 -13.03 22.57
C ASP A 80 -8.96 -13.77 22.40
N GLU A 81 -10.00 -13.38 23.14
CA GLU A 81 -11.37 -13.89 22.99
C GLU A 81 -12.12 -13.27 21.79
N MET A 82 -11.56 -12.24 21.16
CA MET A 82 -12.22 -11.51 20.06
C MET A 82 -12.09 -12.25 18.73
N SER A 83 -13.10 -12.12 17.87
CA SER A 83 -13.06 -12.66 16.50
C SER A 83 -11.90 -12.07 15.69
N ILE A 84 -11.30 -12.89 14.83
CA ILE A 84 -10.17 -12.50 13.94
C ILE A 84 -10.46 -11.19 13.20
N ASP A 85 -11.70 -10.99 12.75
CA ASP A 85 -12.10 -9.78 12.04
C ASP A 85 -12.10 -8.53 12.91
N GLU A 86 -12.48 -8.66 14.18
CA GLU A 86 -12.49 -7.56 15.14
C GLU A 86 -11.08 -7.22 15.60
N GLN A 87 -10.24 -8.26 15.78
CA GLN A 87 -8.81 -8.07 16.02
C GLN A 87 -8.17 -7.31 14.85
N PHE A 88 -8.43 -7.71 13.61
CA PHE A 88 -7.94 -7.01 12.42
C PHE A 88 -8.44 -5.56 12.33
N GLN A 89 -9.71 -5.34 12.69
CA GLN A 89 -10.28 -4.00 12.71
C GLN A 89 -9.57 -3.08 13.71
N ASN A 90 -9.34 -3.54 14.94
CA ASN A 90 -8.73 -2.74 16.00
C ASN A 90 -7.21 -2.59 15.81
N ARG A 91 -6.50 -3.65 15.41
CA ARG A 91 -5.03 -3.64 15.21
C ARG A 91 -4.62 -2.90 13.93
N THR A 92 -5.39 -3.01 12.86
CA THR A 92 -4.96 -2.55 11.53
C THR A 92 -5.85 -1.44 10.98
N LEU A 93 -7.16 -1.69 10.81
CA LEU A 93 -8.03 -0.74 10.10
C LEU A 93 -8.19 0.59 10.84
N ARG A 94 -8.40 0.56 12.17
CA ARG A 94 -8.60 1.77 12.97
C ARG A 94 -7.36 2.67 13.01
N PRO A 95 -6.14 2.15 13.27
CA PRO A 95 -4.93 2.97 13.19
C PRO A 95 -4.68 3.54 11.79
N ILE A 96 -4.87 2.75 10.72
CA ILE A 96 -4.70 3.24 9.35
C ILE A 96 -5.72 4.33 9.01
N ALA A 97 -6.99 4.15 9.36
CA ALA A 97 -8.02 5.17 9.13
C ALA A 97 -7.74 6.46 9.92
N LYS A 98 -7.08 6.36 11.09
CA LYS A 98 -6.62 7.51 11.87
C LYS A 98 -5.43 8.21 11.20
N LEU A 99 -4.45 7.44 10.75
CA LEU A 99 -3.28 7.96 10.04
C LEU A 99 -3.67 8.70 8.76
N GLN A 100 -4.61 8.14 7.99
CA GLN A 100 -5.05 8.69 6.71
C GLN A 100 -6.14 9.76 6.83
N HIS A 101 -6.42 10.24 8.04
CA HIS A 101 -7.56 11.11 8.31
C HIS A 101 -7.58 12.35 7.41
N ASP A 102 -6.52 13.13 7.42
CA ASP A 102 -6.44 14.40 6.69
C ASP A 102 -6.53 14.19 5.17
N LEU A 103 -5.94 13.10 4.67
CA LEU A 103 -6.05 12.74 3.26
C LEU A 103 -7.50 12.39 2.87
N LEU A 104 -8.22 11.66 3.72
CA LEU A 104 -9.63 11.32 3.47
C LEU A 104 -10.50 12.59 3.42
N ILE A 105 -10.23 13.58 4.28
CA ILE A 105 -10.90 14.89 4.26
C ILE A 105 -10.63 15.61 2.93
N ALA A 106 -9.37 15.71 2.50
CA ALA A 106 -9.00 16.35 1.25
C ALA A 106 -9.63 15.66 0.01
N VAL A 107 -9.64 14.32 0.02
CA VAL A 107 -10.28 13.51 -1.03
C VAL A 107 -11.79 13.74 -1.09
N PHE A 108 -12.44 13.88 0.06
CA PHE A 108 -13.87 14.21 0.11
C PHE A 108 -14.17 15.66 -0.32
N HIS A 109 -13.32 16.63 0.01
CA HIS A 109 -13.44 17.99 -0.54
C HIS A 109 -13.38 17.99 -2.08
N ASN A 110 -12.46 17.23 -2.67
CA ASN A 110 -12.37 17.09 -4.12
C ASN A 110 -13.64 16.41 -4.69
N TYR A 111 -14.21 15.44 -3.97
CA TYR A 111 -15.49 14.84 -4.32
C TYR A 111 -16.61 15.90 -4.37
N ILE A 112 -16.76 16.69 -3.30
CA ILE A 112 -17.77 17.78 -3.23
C ILE A 112 -17.61 18.75 -4.42
N LYS A 113 -16.36 19.15 -4.73
CA LYS A 113 -16.06 20.07 -5.84
C LYS A 113 -16.50 19.50 -7.19
N LYS A 114 -16.27 18.21 -7.44
CA LYS A 114 -16.70 17.52 -8.66
C LYS A 114 -18.23 17.45 -8.78
N HIS A 115 -18.93 17.34 -7.65
CA HIS A 115 -20.40 17.29 -7.58
C HIS A 115 -21.04 18.68 -7.42
N LYS A 116 -20.44 19.71 -8.05
CA LYS A 116 -20.97 21.09 -8.11
C LYS A 116 -21.25 21.73 -6.75
N ASN A 117 -20.50 21.35 -5.70
CA ASN A 117 -20.61 21.98 -4.39
C ASN A 117 -22.02 21.87 -3.75
N VAL A 118 -22.85 20.90 -4.17
CA VAL A 118 -24.21 20.71 -3.66
C VAL A 118 -24.23 20.51 -2.14
N PHE A 119 -23.17 19.94 -1.59
CA PHE A 119 -23.00 19.69 -0.16
C PHE A 119 -23.21 20.94 0.72
N PHE A 120 -22.74 22.12 0.31
CA PHE A 120 -22.81 23.33 1.14
C PHE A 120 -24.24 23.86 1.30
N GLY A 121 -25.15 23.56 0.36
CA GLY A 121 -26.55 23.94 0.42
C GLY A 121 -27.44 22.98 1.21
N LEU A 122 -26.88 21.88 1.73
CA LEU A 122 -27.65 20.87 2.48
C LEU A 122 -27.70 21.21 3.98
N THR A 123 -28.81 20.83 4.62
CA THR A 123 -28.95 20.83 6.09
C THR A 123 -28.10 19.72 6.71
N SER A 124 -27.80 19.83 8.01
CA SER A 124 -26.90 18.88 8.70
C SER A 124 -27.29 17.41 8.52
N ASN A 125 -28.58 17.06 8.63
CA ASN A 125 -29.06 15.69 8.42
C ASN A 125 -28.84 15.23 6.97
N LYS A 126 -29.17 16.08 5.99
CA LYS A 126 -28.97 15.76 4.57
C LYS A 126 -27.50 15.67 4.19
N ARG A 127 -26.60 16.37 4.89
CA ARG A 127 -25.14 16.24 4.71
C ARG A 127 -24.63 14.87 5.16
N ILE A 128 -25.18 14.35 6.26
CA ILE A 128 -24.87 12.98 6.71
C ILE A 128 -25.31 11.99 5.63
N ASP A 129 -26.57 12.07 5.18
CA ASP A 129 -27.11 11.21 4.12
C ASP A 129 -26.28 11.31 2.83
N TYR A 130 -25.80 12.51 2.50
CA TYR A 130 -24.93 12.73 1.35
C TYR A 130 -23.60 11.97 1.48
N ILE A 131 -22.94 12.04 2.64
CA ILE A 131 -21.71 11.28 2.92
C ILE A 131 -21.98 9.78 2.82
N GLU A 132 -23.08 9.29 3.40
CA GLU A 132 -23.41 7.87 3.37
C GLU A 132 -23.61 7.36 1.93
N ASN A 133 -24.35 8.13 1.13
CA ASN A 133 -24.59 7.79 -0.26
C ASN A 133 -23.31 7.86 -1.10
N ALA A 134 -22.45 8.85 -0.87
CA ALA A 134 -21.17 8.96 -1.55
C ALA A 134 -20.27 7.76 -1.27
N VAL A 135 -20.11 7.36 0.00
CA VAL A 135 -19.23 6.24 0.38
C VAL A 135 -19.79 4.88 -0.04
N ASN A 136 -21.11 4.69 0.03
CA ASN A 136 -21.73 3.39 -0.20
C ASN A 136 -22.13 3.15 -1.68
N ARG A 137 -22.74 4.16 -2.33
CA ARG A 137 -23.34 4.02 -3.68
C ARG A 137 -22.39 4.41 -4.81
N ASP A 138 -21.50 5.38 -4.60
CA ASP A 138 -20.57 5.80 -5.65
C ASP A 138 -19.38 4.83 -5.76
N GLN A 139 -19.43 3.96 -6.77
CA GLN A 139 -18.41 2.94 -6.99
C GLN A 139 -17.02 3.52 -7.24
N LYS A 140 -16.91 4.65 -7.95
CA LYS A 140 -15.60 5.24 -8.30
C LYS A 140 -14.96 5.83 -7.05
N PHE A 141 -15.74 6.57 -6.26
CA PHE A 141 -15.27 7.13 -5.00
C PHE A 141 -14.91 6.04 -3.99
N ARG A 142 -15.78 5.04 -3.83
CA ARG A 142 -15.56 3.89 -2.95
C ARG A 142 -14.27 3.13 -3.29
N ASN A 143 -14.01 2.90 -4.57
CA ASN A 143 -12.77 2.23 -5.00
C ASN A 143 -11.52 3.05 -4.70
N SER A 144 -11.61 4.39 -4.86
CA SER A 144 -10.53 5.30 -4.45
C SER A 144 -10.23 5.19 -2.96
N LEU A 145 -11.27 5.21 -2.11
CA LEU A 145 -11.13 5.09 -0.65
C LEU A 145 -10.53 3.74 -0.24
N LYS A 146 -10.99 2.64 -0.84
CA LYS A 146 -10.42 1.31 -0.61
C LYS A 146 -8.93 1.27 -0.96
N GLY A 147 -8.54 1.85 -2.09
CA GLY A 147 -7.13 1.90 -2.51
C GLY A 147 -6.24 2.65 -1.52
N ILE A 148 -6.71 3.78 -1.00
CA ILE A 148 -5.98 4.59 -0.01
C ILE A 148 -5.71 3.78 1.27
N ILE A 149 -6.71 3.04 1.76
CA ILE A 149 -6.55 2.24 2.99
C ILE A 149 -5.70 0.99 2.75
N ILE A 150 -5.99 0.22 1.70
CA ILE A 150 -5.25 -1.02 1.39
C ILE A 150 -3.78 -0.72 1.07
N GLY A 151 -3.47 0.44 0.49
CA GLY A 151 -2.09 0.86 0.21
C GLY A 151 -1.19 0.99 1.45
N GLN A 152 -1.79 1.05 2.65
CA GLN A 152 -1.10 1.12 3.94
C GLN A 152 -0.99 -0.22 4.66
N PHE A 153 -1.43 -1.32 4.02
CA PHE A 153 -1.27 -2.65 4.57
C PHE A 153 0.16 -3.15 4.39
N THR A 154 0.62 -3.92 5.38
CA THR A 154 1.78 -4.80 5.23
C THR A 154 1.41 -6.00 4.35
N VAL A 155 2.41 -6.72 3.86
CA VAL A 155 2.18 -7.92 3.04
C VAL A 155 1.38 -8.96 3.83
N ASN A 156 1.71 -9.16 5.11
CA ASN A 156 1.04 -10.11 5.99
C ASN A 156 -0.43 -9.74 6.23
N GLU A 157 -0.72 -8.46 6.46
CA GLU A 157 -2.10 -7.98 6.64
C GLU A 157 -2.91 -8.10 5.35
N TYR A 158 -2.29 -7.86 4.20
CA TYR A 158 -2.95 -8.06 2.91
C TYR A 158 -3.31 -9.54 2.70
N LEU A 159 -2.42 -10.46 3.03
CA LEU A 159 -2.69 -11.91 2.96
C LEU A 159 -3.81 -12.35 3.93
N ALA A 160 -3.94 -11.71 5.09
CA ALA A 160 -5.07 -11.92 5.98
C ALA A 160 -6.37 -11.32 5.40
N TYR A 161 -6.29 -10.12 4.82
CA TYR A 161 -7.41 -9.42 4.23
C TYR A 161 -8.06 -10.19 3.08
N ILE A 162 -7.27 -10.79 2.18
CA ILE A 162 -7.84 -11.52 1.02
C ILE A 162 -8.70 -12.72 1.43
N LYS A 163 -8.44 -13.33 2.61
CA LYS A 163 -9.21 -14.47 3.13
C LYS A 163 -10.65 -14.08 3.50
N ASN A 164 -10.86 -12.84 3.96
CA ASN A 164 -12.18 -12.33 4.35
C ASN A 164 -12.45 -10.91 3.80
N SER A 165 -12.15 -10.72 2.52
CA SER A 165 -12.17 -9.39 1.90
C SER A 165 -13.56 -8.75 1.89
N SER A 166 -14.63 -9.52 1.75
CA SER A 166 -16.00 -9.00 1.66
C SER A 166 -16.46 -8.38 2.99
N ALA A 167 -16.24 -9.05 4.12
CA ALA A 167 -16.60 -8.55 5.44
C ALA A 167 -15.72 -7.37 5.85
N LEU A 168 -14.40 -7.47 5.63
CA LEU A 168 -13.46 -6.40 5.97
C LEU A 168 -13.69 -5.15 5.13
N ASN A 169 -14.07 -5.28 3.86
CA ASN A 169 -14.45 -4.14 3.02
C ASN A 169 -15.65 -3.36 3.59
N LYS A 170 -16.68 -4.06 4.06
CA LYS A 170 -17.85 -3.41 4.67
C LYS A 170 -17.45 -2.65 5.94
N ARG A 171 -16.65 -3.29 6.81
CA ARG A 171 -16.14 -2.67 8.04
C ARG A 171 -15.25 -1.46 7.76
N MET A 172 -14.36 -1.56 6.77
CA MET A 172 -13.49 -0.46 6.33
C MET A 172 -14.31 0.75 5.85
N MET A 173 -15.34 0.54 5.03
CA MET A 173 -16.18 1.64 4.55
C MET A 173 -17.03 2.25 5.67
N ASN A 174 -17.50 1.46 6.63
CA ASN A 174 -18.17 1.98 7.82
C ASN A 174 -17.25 2.91 8.63
N LEU A 175 -16.01 2.49 8.88
CA LEU A 175 -15.02 3.31 9.60
C LEU A 175 -14.70 4.62 8.87
N VAL A 176 -14.53 4.59 7.55
CA VAL A 176 -14.28 5.80 6.76
C VAL A 176 -15.50 6.73 6.80
N ARG A 177 -16.71 6.19 6.67
CA ARG A 177 -17.95 6.97 6.77
C ARG A 177 -18.08 7.66 8.13
N GLU A 178 -17.92 6.92 9.22
CA GLU A 178 -17.97 7.47 10.59
C GLU A 178 -16.95 8.60 10.77
N ARG A 179 -15.73 8.43 10.24
CA ARG A 179 -14.71 9.48 10.29
C ARG A 179 -15.11 10.75 9.54
N LEU A 180 -15.66 10.61 8.34
CA LEU A 180 -16.13 11.75 7.56
C LEU A 180 -17.29 12.45 8.27
N ILE A 181 -18.24 11.70 8.85
CA ILE A 181 -19.36 12.26 9.61
C ILE A 181 -18.87 12.99 10.87
N ASN A 182 -17.94 12.40 11.62
CA ASN A 182 -17.37 13.04 12.82
C ASN A 182 -16.62 14.33 12.49
N SER A 183 -16.19 14.49 11.24
CA SER A 183 -15.42 15.63 10.76
C SER A 183 -16.24 16.58 9.90
N ILE A 184 -17.57 16.49 10.00
CA ILE A 184 -18.49 17.25 9.15
C ILE A 184 -18.28 18.76 9.24
N GLN A 185 -17.85 19.25 10.41
CA GLN A 185 -17.54 20.64 10.69
C GLN A 185 -16.36 21.16 9.83
N LEU A 186 -15.42 20.28 9.44
CA LEU A 186 -14.28 20.67 8.58
C LEU A 186 -14.70 20.94 7.14
N PHE A 187 -15.89 20.49 6.74
CA PHE A 187 -16.44 20.72 5.40
C PHE A 187 -17.31 21.97 5.32
N GLU A 188 -17.41 22.75 6.39
CA GLU A 188 -18.13 24.00 6.37
C GLU A 188 -17.34 25.06 5.59
N ARG A 189 -18.06 25.89 4.84
CA ARG A 189 -17.45 26.99 4.11
C ARG A 189 -16.88 27.96 5.16
N PRO A 190 -15.62 28.42 5.05
CA PRO A 190 -15.16 29.49 5.92
C PRO A 190 -16.14 30.66 5.80
N PRO A 191 -16.55 31.27 6.92
CA PRO A 191 -17.27 32.54 6.86
C PRO A 191 -16.46 33.46 5.96
N VAL A 192 -17.13 34.09 5.00
CA VAL A 192 -16.51 35.17 4.23
C VAL A 192 -16.16 36.24 5.27
N GLU A 193 -14.89 36.37 5.61
CA GLU A 193 -14.40 37.53 6.35
C GLU A 193 -14.69 38.74 5.45
N LEU A 194 -15.68 39.53 5.87
CA LEU A 194 -16.15 40.75 5.20
C LEU A 194 -15.14 41.88 5.41
#